data_AF-A0A812P8J4-F1
#
_entry.id   AF-A0A812P8J4-F1
#
_cell.length_a   1.000
_cell.length_b   1.000
_cell.length_c   1.000
_cell.angle_alpha   90.00
_cell.angle_beta   90.00
_cell.angle_gamma   90.00
#
_symmetry.space_group_name_H-M   'P 1'
#
loop_
_entity.id
_entity.type
_entity.pdbx_description
1 polymer ?
#
loop_
_entity_poly.entity_id
_entity_poly.type
_entity_poly.pdbx_seq_one_letter_code
_entity_poly.pdbx_strand_id
1 'polypeptide(L)'
;MQCYPAPSPKRWPQRLEPLIQAVRDAGVQDATIFHFPDAYEMTGEGREPWSTYVDLLVGEINKAAGDKDRPLLLFGHSRGAAPATCVAYRLGTRVKKVYIAACGAMKAHEPTGWELLSQRFKEGGDRDLLKWFSSIQPGNLLLRRTAFETSPREFEEQTTSSKMMADMLHVMRSQYRDAMYPDPDRDFGCMPVPIMALSPLHDESCQPEHCQDWELLTSAGFQLETVDAGHMDCLMPQQEEISIPADVESESPLLPQGGAMIWIARALAKVQALQHSKGKCELFEKICKDFQQFLH
;
A
#
# COMPACT_ATOMS: atom_id res chain seq x y z
N MET A 1 -12.17 22.94 1.98
CA MET A 1 -11.49 21.71 1.54
C MET A 1 -10.42 21.40 2.59
N GLN A 2 -10.59 20.36 3.39
CA GLN A 2 -9.67 20.03 4.48
C GLN A 2 -8.55 19.17 3.88
N CYS A 3 -7.42 19.80 3.54
CA CYS A 3 -6.21 19.09 3.15
C CYS A 3 -5.65 18.42 4.40
N TYR A 4 -5.67 17.10 4.47
CA TYR A 4 -5.01 16.38 5.54
C TYR A 4 -3.50 16.54 5.36
N PRO A 5 -2.75 17.03 6.37
CA PRO A 5 -1.30 16.99 6.32
C PRO A 5 -0.84 15.53 6.15
N ALA A 6 0.32 15.32 5.53
CA ALA A 6 0.95 14.01 5.46
C ALA A 6 0.91 13.38 6.87
N PRO A 7 0.32 12.19 7.04
CA PRO A 7 0.15 11.62 8.36
C PRO A 7 1.52 11.48 9.02
N SER A 8 1.67 12.01 10.24
CA SER A 8 2.85 11.74 11.05
C SER A 8 3.06 10.22 11.12
N PRO A 9 4.30 9.71 11.18
CA PRO A 9 4.59 8.28 11.28
C PRO A 9 3.71 7.53 12.30
N LYS A 10 3.30 8.22 13.38
CA LYS A 10 2.38 7.75 14.43
C LYS A 10 0.96 7.37 13.98
N ARG A 11 0.51 7.76 12.78
CA ARG A 11 -0.86 7.50 12.28
C ARG A 11 -0.95 6.36 11.28
N TRP A 12 0.17 5.88 10.73
CA TRP A 12 0.16 4.73 9.82
C TRP A 12 -0.40 3.45 10.45
N PRO A 13 -0.07 3.11 11.71
CA PRO A 13 -0.68 1.96 12.38
C PRO A 13 -2.21 2.01 12.38
N GLN A 14 -2.80 3.21 12.54
CA GLN A 14 -4.26 3.37 12.57
C GLN A 14 -4.93 3.05 11.24
N ARG A 15 -4.24 3.28 10.10
CA ARG A 15 -4.77 2.95 8.77
C ARG A 15 -4.72 1.46 8.46
N LEU A 16 -3.74 0.76 9.03
CA LEU A 16 -3.61 -0.69 8.89
C LEU A 16 -4.34 -1.45 10.01
N GLU A 17 -4.87 -0.78 11.02
CA GLU A 17 -5.58 -1.42 12.13
C GLU A 17 -6.75 -2.31 11.66
N PRO A 18 -7.58 -1.94 10.67
CA PRO A 18 -8.61 -2.85 10.16
C PRO A 18 -8.03 -4.17 9.60
N LEU A 19 -6.91 -4.10 8.87
CA LEU A 19 -6.20 -5.28 8.38
C LEU A 19 -5.62 -6.10 9.54
N ILE A 20 -4.94 -5.45 10.48
CA ILE A 20 -4.34 -6.12 11.64
C ILE A 20 -5.42 -6.79 12.50
N GLN A 21 -6.56 -6.14 12.68
CA GLN A 21 -7.67 -6.70 13.43
C GLN A 21 -8.26 -7.91 12.70
N ALA A 22 -8.41 -7.86 11.37
CA ALA A 22 -8.84 -9.03 10.59
C ALA A 22 -7.86 -10.21 10.72
N VAL A 23 -6.56 -9.93 10.66
CA VAL A 23 -5.48 -10.92 10.88
C VAL A 23 -5.58 -11.55 12.27
N ARG A 24 -5.84 -10.75 13.31
CA ARG A 24 -6.07 -11.24 14.69
C ARG A 24 -7.35 -12.06 14.81
N ASP A 25 -8.44 -11.61 14.20
CA ASP A 25 -9.72 -12.33 14.16
C ASP A 25 -9.57 -13.70 13.47
N ALA A 26 -8.60 -13.85 12.55
CA ALA A 26 -8.24 -15.12 11.91
C ALA A 26 -7.34 -16.03 12.76
N GLY A 27 -6.93 -15.60 13.95
CA GLY A 27 -6.14 -16.39 14.91
C GLY A 27 -4.65 -16.04 14.98
N VAL A 28 -4.17 -15.04 14.23
CA VAL A 28 -2.78 -14.59 14.33
C VAL A 28 -2.61 -13.71 15.57
N GLN A 29 -1.81 -14.17 16.53
CA GLN A 29 -1.67 -13.49 17.83
C GLN A 29 -0.84 -12.21 17.76
N ASP A 30 0.23 -12.22 16.95
CA ASP A 30 1.19 -11.13 16.86
C ASP A 30 1.29 -10.60 15.43
N ALA A 31 1.21 -9.28 15.29
CA ALA A 31 1.39 -8.58 14.03
C ALA A 31 2.32 -7.38 14.25
N THR A 32 3.33 -7.24 13.39
CA THR A 32 4.30 -6.13 13.44
C THR A 32 4.35 -5.46 12.08
N ILE A 33 4.34 -4.12 12.09
CA ILE A 33 4.52 -3.30 10.87
C ILE A 33 5.98 -2.89 10.79
N PHE A 34 6.60 -3.12 9.64
CA PHE A 34 7.94 -2.61 9.31
C PHE A 34 7.83 -1.40 8.39
N HIS A 35 8.83 -0.54 8.43
CA HIS A 35 8.80 0.73 7.70
C HIS A 35 9.69 0.69 6.45
N PHE A 36 9.59 1.72 5.60
CA PHE A 36 10.48 1.89 4.46
C PHE A 36 11.87 2.41 4.90
N PRO A 37 12.89 2.34 4.02
CA PRO A 37 14.26 2.75 4.35
C PRO A 37 14.38 4.15 4.99
N ASP A 38 13.54 5.11 4.60
CA ASP A 38 13.55 6.47 5.12
C ASP A 38 13.25 6.55 6.63
N ALA A 39 12.43 5.64 7.16
CA ALA A 39 12.16 5.58 8.59
C ALA A 39 13.32 5.00 9.41
N TYR A 40 14.28 4.36 8.74
CA TYR A 40 15.52 3.84 9.33
C TYR A 40 16.71 4.77 9.07
N GLU A 41 16.46 6.01 8.62
CA GLU A 41 17.49 6.99 8.27
C GLU A 41 18.47 6.48 7.20
N MET A 42 18.05 5.49 6.40
CA MET A 42 18.88 4.93 5.35
C MET A 42 18.92 5.86 4.15
N THR A 43 20.14 6.18 3.72
CA THR A 43 20.40 7.02 2.54
C THR A 43 21.04 6.20 1.43
N GLY A 44 20.90 6.67 0.19
CA GLY A 44 21.48 6.04 -0.99
C GLY A 44 20.42 5.63 -1.99
N GLU A 45 20.88 5.14 -3.13
CA GLU A 45 20.03 4.75 -4.24
C GLU A 45 20.52 3.43 -4.86
N GLY A 46 19.61 2.68 -5.47
CA GLY A 46 19.92 1.52 -6.28
C GLY A 46 19.95 0.23 -5.50
N ARG A 47 20.72 -0.73 -6.02
CA ARG A 47 20.72 -2.13 -5.59
C ARG A 47 21.50 -2.38 -4.30
N GLU A 48 22.63 -1.73 -4.12
CA GLU A 48 23.49 -1.94 -2.94
C GLU A 48 22.81 -1.59 -1.61
N PRO A 49 22.28 -0.38 -1.39
CA PRO A 49 21.66 -0.04 -0.10
C PRO A 49 20.38 -0.85 0.18
N TRP A 50 19.74 -1.39 -0.86
CA TRP A 50 18.57 -2.27 -0.69
C TRP A 50 18.90 -3.55 0.07
N SER A 51 20.02 -4.20 -0.23
CA SER A 51 20.35 -5.45 0.44
C SER A 51 20.61 -5.24 1.93
N THR A 52 21.30 -4.15 2.29
CA THR A 52 21.48 -3.74 3.68
C THR A 52 20.14 -3.48 4.38
N TYR A 53 19.19 -2.87 3.67
CA TYR A 53 17.84 -2.63 4.21
C TYR A 53 17.11 -3.94 4.50
N VAL A 54 17.18 -4.92 3.59
CA VAL A 54 16.56 -6.23 3.82
C VAL A 54 17.24 -6.99 4.97
N ASP A 55 18.55 -6.83 5.18
CA ASP A 55 19.27 -7.45 6.33
C ASP A 55 18.82 -6.81 7.65
N LEU A 56 18.63 -5.49 7.66
CA LEU A 56 18.05 -4.77 8.77
C LEU A 56 16.64 -5.29 9.08
N LEU A 57 15.78 -5.47 8.07
CA LEU A 57 14.44 -6.01 8.25
C LEU A 57 14.47 -7.42 8.85
N VAL A 58 15.35 -8.30 8.39
CA VAL A 58 15.54 -9.63 8.99
C VAL A 58 15.92 -9.52 10.47
N GLY A 59 16.79 -8.58 10.83
CA GLY A 59 17.14 -8.27 12.22
C GLY A 59 15.94 -7.82 13.06
N GLU A 60 15.16 -6.87 12.57
CA GLU A 60 13.98 -6.35 13.26
C GLU A 60 12.86 -7.41 13.38
N ILE A 61 12.68 -8.26 12.37
CA ILE A 61 11.75 -9.40 12.43
C ILE A 61 12.18 -10.40 13.50
N ASN A 62 13.47 -10.75 13.55
CA ASN A 62 13.99 -11.65 14.59
C ASN A 62 13.76 -11.10 16.00
N LYS A 63 13.97 -9.79 16.17
CA LYS A 63 13.73 -9.10 17.45
C LYS A 63 12.25 -9.09 17.82
N ALA A 64 11.36 -8.76 16.87
CA ALA A 64 9.92 -8.71 17.09
C ALA A 64 9.33 -10.09 17.37
N ALA A 65 9.83 -11.13 16.71
CA ALA A 65 9.34 -12.50 16.90
C ALA A 65 9.70 -13.08 18.27
N GLY A 66 10.77 -12.59 18.93
CA GLY A 66 11.32 -13.11 20.18
C GLY A 66 12.02 -14.48 20.05
N ASP A 67 11.74 -15.20 18.98
CA ASP A 67 12.30 -16.51 18.63
C ASP A 67 12.63 -16.54 17.13
N LYS A 68 13.86 -16.96 16.79
CA LYS A 68 14.38 -17.03 15.42
C LYS A 68 13.80 -18.18 14.61
N ASP A 69 13.19 -19.17 15.27
CA ASP A 69 12.57 -20.32 14.60
C ASP A 69 11.04 -20.18 14.47
N ARG A 70 10.47 -19.14 15.09
CA ARG A 70 9.03 -18.85 15.02
C ARG A 70 8.56 -18.76 13.56
N PRO A 71 7.55 -19.54 13.14
CA PRO A 71 6.96 -19.46 11.81
C PRO A 71 6.42 -18.07 11.49
N LEU A 72 6.61 -17.62 10.25
CA LEU A 72 6.23 -16.28 9.82
C LEU A 72 5.27 -16.31 8.63
N LEU A 73 4.40 -15.31 8.59
CA LEU A 73 3.57 -14.96 7.45
C LEU A 73 3.95 -13.54 7.06
N LEU A 74 4.24 -13.31 5.78
CA LEU A 74 4.66 -12.00 5.29
C LEU A 74 3.60 -11.42 4.38
N PHE A 75 3.29 -10.14 4.56
CA PHE A 75 2.35 -9.40 3.73
C PHE A 75 3.04 -8.16 3.17
N GLY A 76 2.98 -7.98 1.86
CA GLY A 76 3.50 -6.82 1.16
C GLY A 76 2.46 -6.23 0.23
N HIS A 77 2.17 -4.93 0.39
CA HIS A 77 1.31 -4.18 -0.53
C HIS A 77 2.14 -3.22 -1.37
N SER A 78 1.88 -3.15 -2.67
CA SER A 78 2.56 -2.23 -3.59
C SER A 78 4.09 -2.37 -3.44
N ARG A 79 4.80 -1.28 -3.19
CA ARG A 79 6.25 -1.29 -2.94
C ARG A 79 6.68 -2.17 -1.77
N GLY A 80 5.80 -2.44 -0.80
CA GLY A 80 6.02 -3.38 0.30
C GLY A 80 6.11 -4.85 -0.12
N ALA A 81 5.67 -5.20 -1.34
CA ALA A 81 5.84 -6.54 -1.92
C ALA A 81 7.31 -6.92 -2.08
N ALA A 82 8.13 -6.00 -2.57
CA ALA A 82 9.56 -6.24 -2.81
C ALA A 82 10.32 -6.66 -1.54
N PRO A 83 10.27 -5.92 -0.40
CA PRO A 83 10.95 -6.35 0.81
C PRO A 83 10.32 -7.60 1.42
N ALA A 84 9.00 -7.81 1.33
CA ALA A 84 8.37 -9.04 1.81
C ALA A 84 8.94 -10.29 1.10
N THR A 85 9.08 -10.24 -0.23
CA THR A 85 9.68 -11.33 -1.00
C THR A 85 11.18 -11.47 -0.74
N CYS A 86 11.96 -10.39 -0.68
CA CYS A 86 13.40 -10.47 -0.42
C CYS A 86 13.68 -11.04 0.99
N VAL A 87 12.87 -10.65 1.99
CA VAL A 87 12.94 -11.23 3.34
C VAL A 87 12.57 -12.71 3.31
N ALA A 88 11.51 -13.10 2.60
CA ALA A 88 11.12 -14.49 2.46
C ALA A 88 12.23 -15.35 1.84
N TYR A 89 12.89 -14.83 0.81
CA TYR A 89 14.03 -15.47 0.17
C TYR A 89 15.18 -15.73 1.16
N ARG A 90 15.50 -14.77 2.03
CA ARG A 90 16.56 -14.91 3.04
C ARG A 90 16.19 -15.81 4.21
N LEU A 91 14.94 -15.78 4.64
CA LEU A 91 14.44 -16.57 5.79
C LEU A 91 14.02 -17.99 5.41
N GLY A 92 13.85 -18.28 4.12
CA GLY A 92 13.54 -19.61 3.60
C GLY A 92 12.29 -20.22 4.24
N THR A 93 12.39 -21.49 4.65
CA THR A 93 11.27 -22.30 5.15
C THR A 93 10.68 -21.84 6.49
N ARG A 94 11.29 -20.85 7.14
CA ARG A 94 10.68 -20.16 8.29
C ARG A 94 9.45 -19.37 7.87
N VAL A 95 9.48 -18.77 6.68
CA VAL A 95 8.32 -18.11 6.11
C VAL A 95 7.41 -19.19 5.53
N LYS A 96 6.17 -19.17 5.99
CA LYS A 96 5.16 -20.17 5.65
C LYS A 96 4.32 -19.78 4.46
N LYS A 97 4.16 -18.48 4.23
CA LYS A 97 3.49 -17.92 3.06
C LYS A 97 3.84 -16.45 2.89
N VAL A 98 3.88 -15.99 1.64
CA VAL A 98 3.97 -14.58 1.28
C VAL A 98 2.69 -14.16 0.58
N TYR A 99 2.08 -13.08 1.07
CA TYR A 99 0.93 -12.44 0.46
C TYR A 99 1.37 -11.13 -0.20
N ILE A 100 1.08 -11.00 -1.49
CA ILE A 100 1.41 -9.83 -2.30
C ILE A 100 0.12 -9.18 -2.76
N ALA A 101 -0.06 -7.89 -2.49
CA ALA A 101 -1.23 -7.14 -2.94
C ALA A 101 -0.84 -5.94 -3.80
N ALA A 102 -1.52 -5.75 -4.93
CA ALA A 102 -1.33 -4.59 -5.81
C ALA A 102 0.14 -4.36 -6.22
N CYS A 103 0.83 -5.43 -6.64
CA CYS A 103 2.18 -5.33 -7.18
C CYS A 103 2.38 -6.34 -8.31
N GLY A 104 2.84 -5.84 -9.48
CA GLY A 104 3.37 -6.68 -10.53
C GLY A 104 4.58 -7.50 -10.04
N ALA A 105 4.84 -8.63 -10.69
CA ALA A 105 5.87 -9.56 -10.29
C ALA A 105 7.29 -9.04 -10.54
N MET A 106 8.22 -9.49 -9.70
CA MET A 106 9.65 -9.37 -9.97
C MET A 106 10.14 -10.65 -10.65
N LYS A 107 11.12 -10.53 -11.54
CA LYS A 107 11.73 -11.67 -12.25
C LYS A 107 13.21 -11.74 -11.95
N ALA A 108 13.69 -12.93 -11.64
CA ALA A 108 15.12 -13.15 -11.43
C ALA A 108 15.87 -12.79 -12.71
N HIS A 109 17.06 -12.21 -12.57
CA HIS A 109 17.91 -11.76 -13.68
C HIS A 109 17.34 -10.65 -14.58
N GLU A 110 16.22 -10.02 -14.22
CA GLU A 110 15.63 -8.90 -14.95
C GLU A 110 15.53 -7.64 -14.06
N PRO A 111 15.71 -6.42 -14.62
CA PRO A 111 15.45 -5.19 -13.87
C PRO A 111 14.06 -5.19 -13.26
N THR A 112 13.96 -4.82 -11.99
CA THR A 112 12.65 -4.75 -11.31
C THR A 112 11.81 -3.61 -11.88
N GLY A 113 10.48 -3.72 -11.79
CA GLY A 113 9.58 -2.60 -12.13
C GLY A 113 9.93 -1.31 -11.37
N TRP A 114 10.46 -1.42 -10.15
CA TRP A 114 10.92 -0.29 -9.33
C TRP A 114 12.19 0.36 -9.87
N GLU A 115 13.13 -0.44 -10.40
CA GLU A 115 14.32 0.06 -11.07
C GLU A 115 13.95 0.84 -12.34
N LEU A 116 13.09 0.26 -13.18
CA LEU A 116 12.61 0.90 -14.41
C LEU A 116 11.83 2.19 -14.11
N LEU A 117 10.99 2.16 -13.08
CA LEU A 117 10.21 3.33 -12.66
C LEU A 117 11.11 4.46 -12.13
N SER A 118 12.14 4.12 -11.36
CA SER A 118 13.16 5.07 -10.89
C SER A 118 13.87 5.76 -12.05
N GLN A 119 14.37 4.98 -13.01
CA GLN A 119 15.03 5.51 -14.20
C GLN A 119 14.11 6.46 -14.99
N ARG A 120 12.85 6.06 -15.21
CA ARG A 120 11.85 6.90 -15.87
C ARG A 120 11.63 8.24 -15.16
N PHE A 121 11.56 8.25 -13.83
CA PHE A 121 11.34 9.49 -13.08
C PHE A 121 12.57 10.40 -13.03
N LYS A 122 13.77 9.85 -13.16
CA LYS A 122 14.98 10.68 -13.33
C LYS A 122 14.96 11.44 -14.65
N GLU A 123 14.49 10.78 -15.71
CA GLU A 123 14.35 11.39 -17.02
C GLU A 123 13.22 12.43 -17.07
N GLY A 124 12.06 12.11 -16.51
CA GLY A 124 10.87 12.98 -16.54
C GLY A 124 10.81 14.08 -15.47
N GLY A 125 11.56 13.93 -14.38
CA GLY A 125 11.57 14.86 -13.25
C GLY A 125 10.28 14.85 -12.42
N ASP A 126 10.14 15.85 -11.54
CA ASP A 126 9.09 15.88 -10.52
C ASP A 126 7.67 16.00 -11.07
N ARG A 127 7.54 16.60 -12.25
CA ARG A 127 6.24 16.77 -12.87
C ARG A 127 5.67 15.44 -13.34
N ASP A 128 6.50 14.60 -13.95
CA ASP A 128 6.09 13.28 -14.37
C ASP A 128 5.85 12.35 -13.17
N LEU A 129 6.63 12.51 -12.10
CA LEU A 129 6.37 11.86 -10.82
C LEU A 129 4.98 12.22 -10.26
N LEU A 130 4.62 13.51 -10.25
CA LEU A 130 3.29 13.95 -9.77
C LEU A 130 2.14 13.48 -10.68
N LYS A 131 2.35 13.44 -12.00
CA LYS A 131 1.35 12.88 -12.94
C LYS A 131 1.06 11.42 -12.63
N TRP A 132 2.11 10.63 -12.40
CA TRP A 132 1.97 9.22 -12.03
C TRP A 132 1.26 9.05 -10.68
N PHE A 133 1.63 9.84 -9.66
CA PHE A 133 0.91 9.81 -8.38
C PHE A 133 -0.55 10.21 -8.52
N SER A 134 -0.86 11.17 -9.39
CA SER A 134 -2.24 11.55 -9.69
C SER A 134 -3.04 10.44 -10.37
N SER A 135 -2.40 9.55 -11.15
CA SER A 135 -3.12 8.45 -11.82
C SER A 135 -3.49 7.33 -10.86
N ILE A 136 -2.66 7.06 -9.84
CA ILE A 136 -2.96 6.08 -8.80
C ILE A 136 -3.82 6.63 -7.65
N GLN A 137 -4.12 7.94 -7.67
CA GLN A 137 -5.00 8.63 -6.73
C GLN A 137 -5.94 9.60 -7.47
N PRO A 138 -6.87 9.09 -8.31
CA PRO A 138 -7.68 9.95 -9.18
C PRO A 138 -8.57 10.95 -8.43
N GLY A 139 -8.91 10.69 -7.16
CA GLY A 139 -9.64 11.61 -6.29
C GLY A 139 -8.81 12.79 -5.75
N ASN A 140 -7.48 12.79 -5.92
CA ASN A 140 -6.60 13.83 -5.39
C ASN A 140 -6.52 15.03 -6.35
N LEU A 141 -7.49 15.93 -6.24
CA LEU A 141 -7.59 17.13 -7.08
C LEU A 141 -6.38 18.06 -6.99
N LEU A 142 -5.69 18.08 -5.85
CA LEU A 142 -4.47 18.88 -5.70
C LEU A 142 -3.36 18.35 -6.63
N LEU A 143 -3.08 17.04 -6.56
CA LEU A 143 -2.08 16.41 -7.42
C LEU A 143 -2.41 16.61 -8.89
N ARG A 144 -3.68 16.37 -9.27
CA ARG A 144 -4.13 16.54 -10.65
C ARG A 144 -3.90 17.96 -11.16
N ARG A 145 -4.35 18.97 -10.41
CA ARG A 145 -4.21 20.38 -10.80
C ARG A 145 -2.74 20.77 -10.92
N THR A 146 -1.93 20.47 -9.92
CA THR A 146 -0.51 20.83 -9.94
C THR A 146 0.22 20.08 -11.05
N ALA A 147 -0.08 18.80 -11.31
CA ALA A 147 0.62 18.01 -12.33
C ALA A 147 0.24 18.39 -13.77
N PHE A 148 -1.04 18.64 -14.05
CA PHE A 148 -1.57 18.77 -15.41
C PHE A 148 -2.03 20.17 -15.81
N GLU A 149 -2.53 20.97 -14.86
CA GLU A 149 -3.26 22.21 -15.18
C GLU A 149 -2.40 23.48 -15.02
N THR A 150 -1.25 23.40 -14.35
CA THR A 150 -0.34 24.55 -14.16
C THR A 150 0.56 24.79 -15.37
N SER A 151 1.02 26.02 -15.56
CA SER A 151 2.16 26.30 -16.43
C SER A 151 3.48 25.82 -15.79
N PRO A 152 4.58 25.66 -16.54
CA PRO A 152 5.89 25.31 -15.95
C PRO A 152 6.35 26.27 -14.85
N ARG A 153 6.10 27.57 -15.02
CA ARG A 153 6.43 28.60 -14.02
C ARG A 153 5.60 28.45 -12.75
N GLU A 154 4.29 28.26 -12.88
CA GLU A 154 3.40 28.06 -11.72
C GLU A 154 3.72 26.74 -11.00
N PHE A 155 4.10 25.70 -11.73
CA PHE A 155 4.54 24.44 -11.15
C PHE A 155 5.78 24.65 -10.26
N GLU A 156 6.81 25.31 -10.78
CA GLU A 156 8.02 25.63 -10.02
C GLU A 156 7.70 26.49 -8.80
N GLU A 157 6.89 27.54 -8.96
CA GLU A 157 6.47 28.40 -7.86
C GLU A 157 5.70 27.62 -6.79
N GLN A 158 4.71 26.79 -7.16
CA GLN A 158 3.93 26.00 -6.21
C GLN A 158 4.78 24.97 -5.46
N THR A 159 5.70 24.29 -6.16
CA THR A 159 6.52 23.22 -5.58
C THR A 159 7.65 23.75 -4.69
N THR A 160 8.08 25.00 -4.90
CA THR A 160 9.12 25.65 -4.07
C THR A 160 8.54 26.48 -2.92
N SER A 161 7.43 27.20 -3.15
CA SER A 161 6.83 28.10 -2.15
C SER A 161 5.95 27.37 -1.12
N SER A 162 5.35 26.23 -1.49
CA SER A 162 4.50 25.45 -0.58
C SER A 162 5.32 24.40 0.16
N LYS A 163 5.50 24.56 1.47
CA LYS A 163 6.17 23.56 2.32
C LYS A 163 5.56 22.16 2.16
N MET A 164 4.23 22.07 2.09
CA MET A 164 3.54 20.79 1.92
C MET A 164 3.91 20.11 0.60
N MET A 165 3.95 20.86 -0.52
CA MET A 165 4.34 20.30 -1.82
C MET A 165 5.82 19.92 -1.85
N ALA A 166 6.68 20.75 -1.27
CA ALA A 166 8.11 20.48 -1.17
C ALA A 166 8.40 19.21 -0.35
N ASP A 167 7.78 19.07 0.82
CA ASP A 167 7.90 17.88 1.67
C ASP A 167 7.37 16.63 0.95
N MET A 168 6.20 16.75 0.30
CA MET A 168 5.61 15.63 -0.44
C MET A 168 6.51 15.18 -1.59
N LEU A 169 7.02 16.11 -2.41
CA LEU A 169 7.96 15.80 -3.48
C LEU A 169 9.26 15.22 -2.95
N HIS A 170 9.76 15.70 -1.81
CA HIS A 170 10.95 15.13 -1.18
C HIS A 170 10.75 13.63 -0.87
N VAL A 171 9.63 13.27 -0.24
CA VAL A 171 9.30 11.85 0.03
C VAL A 171 9.11 11.07 -1.28
N MET A 172 8.37 11.62 -2.25
CA MET A 172 8.14 10.94 -3.53
C MET A 172 9.45 10.69 -4.28
N ARG A 173 10.37 11.66 -4.30
CA ARG A 173 11.70 11.49 -4.91
C ARG A 173 12.47 10.37 -4.23
N SER A 174 12.60 10.42 -2.91
CA SER A 174 13.31 9.39 -2.14
C SER A 174 12.71 7.99 -2.34
N GLN A 175 11.38 7.90 -2.45
CA GLN A 175 10.73 6.60 -2.57
C GLN A 175 10.64 6.07 -4.01
N TYR A 176 10.66 6.92 -5.03
CA TYR A 176 10.39 6.48 -6.40
C TYR A 176 11.44 6.90 -7.41
N ARG A 177 11.97 8.13 -7.34
CA ARG A 177 12.96 8.63 -8.32
C ARG A 177 14.39 8.26 -7.95
N ASP A 178 14.71 8.38 -6.68
CA ASP A 178 16.04 8.14 -6.11
C ASP A 178 15.98 6.84 -5.27
N ALA A 179 15.21 5.87 -5.76
CA ALA A 179 14.74 4.74 -4.98
C ALA A 179 15.82 3.68 -4.77
N MET A 180 15.83 3.08 -3.58
CA MET A 180 16.43 1.75 -3.38
C MET A 180 15.49 0.69 -3.95
N TYR A 181 16.05 -0.32 -4.62
CA TYR A 181 15.30 -1.43 -5.23
C TYR A 181 16.13 -2.73 -5.23
N PRO A 182 15.48 -3.91 -5.27
CA PRO A 182 16.18 -5.20 -5.22
C PRO A 182 17.17 -5.42 -6.35
N ASP A 183 18.27 -6.11 -6.04
CA ASP A 183 19.15 -6.71 -7.03
C ASP A 183 18.54 -8.06 -7.51
N PRO A 184 18.25 -8.21 -8.82
CA PRO A 184 17.61 -9.41 -9.37
C PRO A 184 18.50 -10.66 -9.38
N ASP A 185 19.80 -10.52 -9.11
CA ASP A 185 20.73 -11.65 -9.05
C ASP A 185 21.05 -12.08 -7.61
N ARG A 186 20.75 -11.23 -6.62
CA ARG A 186 21.15 -11.43 -5.22
C ARG A 186 19.97 -11.49 -4.25
N ASP A 187 18.99 -10.61 -4.41
CA ASP A 187 18.06 -10.29 -3.32
C ASP A 187 16.78 -11.14 -3.35
N PHE A 188 16.48 -11.79 -4.48
CA PHE A 188 15.35 -12.69 -4.62
C PHE A 188 15.61 -13.76 -5.68
N GLY A 189 14.82 -14.82 -5.66
CA GLY A 189 14.90 -15.96 -6.57
C GLY A 189 13.82 -16.99 -6.22
N CYS A 190 13.89 -18.17 -6.84
CA CYS A 190 12.97 -19.26 -6.53
C CYS A 190 13.15 -19.72 -5.07
N MET A 191 12.08 -19.68 -4.27
CA MET A 191 12.07 -20.07 -2.86
C MET A 191 11.04 -21.18 -2.56
N PRO A 192 11.29 -22.04 -1.56
CA PRO A 192 10.34 -23.10 -1.16
C PRO A 192 9.23 -22.56 -0.25
N VAL A 193 8.67 -21.40 -0.59
CA VAL A 193 7.66 -20.67 0.19
C VAL A 193 6.47 -20.35 -0.71
N PRO A 194 5.24 -20.76 -0.36
CA PRO A 194 4.09 -20.50 -1.22
C PRO A 194 3.79 -19.00 -1.30
N ILE A 195 3.32 -18.57 -2.46
CA ILE A 195 2.98 -17.16 -2.73
C ILE A 195 1.50 -17.07 -3.10
N MET A 196 0.79 -16.12 -2.48
CA MET A 196 -0.52 -15.66 -2.93
C MET A 196 -0.41 -14.22 -3.42
N ALA A 197 -0.69 -13.98 -4.69
CA ALA A 197 -0.76 -12.64 -5.28
C ALA A 197 -2.22 -12.18 -5.43
N LEU A 198 -2.46 -10.90 -5.20
CA LEU A 198 -3.77 -10.26 -5.29
C LEU A 198 -3.70 -9.10 -6.28
N SER A 199 -4.47 -9.23 -7.34
CA SER A 199 -4.55 -8.28 -8.46
C SER A 199 -5.82 -7.42 -8.36
N PRO A 200 -5.70 -6.11 -8.08
CA PRO A 200 -6.82 -5.17 -8.17
C PRO A 200 -7.17 -4.86 -9.63
N LEU A 201 -8.40 -5.16 -10.03
CA LEU A 201 -8.83 -5.05 -11.44
C LEU A 201 -8.83 -3.62 -11.99
N HIS A 202 -8.94 -2.60 -11.15
CA HIS A 202 -8.89 -1.19 -11.58
C HIS A 202 -7.48 -0.58 -11.55
N ASP A 203 -6.45 -1.38 -11.28
CA ASP A 203 -5.06 -0.95 -11.34
C ASP A 203 -4.35 -1.54 -12.56
N GLU A 204 -4.13 -0.72 -13.58
CA GLU A 204 -3.45 -1.11 -14.82
C GLU A 204 -2.03 -1.66 -14.57
N SER A 205 -1.35 -1.22 -13.51
CA SER A 205 0.00 -1.68 -13.20
C SER A 205 0.05 -3.06 -12.56
N CYS A 206 -1.09 -3.56 -12.08
CA CYS A 206 -1.19 -4.82 -11.33
C CYS A 206 -2.31 -5.72 -11.85
N GLN A 207 -2.57 -5.68 -13.16
CA GLN A 207 -3.46 -6.63 -13.84
C GLN A 207 -2.99 -8.08 -13.61
N PRO A 208 -3.89 -9.08 -13.71
CA PRO A 208 -3.57 -10.46 -13.32
C PRO A 208 -2.32 -11.00 -14.02
N GLU A 209 -2.12 -10.59 -15.26
CA GLU A 209 -1.06 -11.02 -16.16
C GLU A 209 0.30 -10.45 -15.75
N HIS A 210 0.30 -9.26 -15.13
CA HIS A 210 1.50 -8.70 -14.50
C HIS A 210 1.82 -9.37 -13.16
N CYS A 211 0.83 -9.95 -12.49
CA CYS A 211 0.99 -10.65 -11.22
C CYS A 211 1.29 -12.15 -11.38
N GLN A 212 0.95 -12.77 -12.52
CA GLN A 212 1.15 -14.20 -12.75
C GLN A 212 2.60 -14.63 -12.57
N ASP A 213 3.55 -13.79 -12.99
CA ASP A 213 4.97 -14.10 -12.95
C ASP A 213 5.54 -14.23 -11.52
N TRP A 214 4.76 -13.93 -10.47
CA TRP A 214 5.13 -14.26 -9.08
C TRP A 214 5.30 -15.78 -8.89
N GLU A 215 4.63 -16.61 -9.71
CA GLU A 215 4.81 -18.06 -9.74
C GLU A 215 6.27 -18.47 -9.96
N LEU A 216 7.01 -17.71 -10.76
CA LEU A 216 8.41 -18.00 -11.10
C LEU A 216 9.35 -17.90 -9.88
N LEU A 217 8.91 -17.23 -8.82
CA LEU A 217 9.70 -17.05 -7.59
C LEU A 217 9.39 -18.10 -6.52
N THR A 218 8.53 -19.10 -6.78
CA THR A 218 8.22 -20.13 -5.78
C THR A 218 8.22 -21.55 -6.35
N SER A 219 8.65 -22.50 -5.51
CA SER A 219 8.52 -23.94 -5.78
C SER A 219 7.46 -24.64 -4.91
N ALA A 220 6.86 -23.93 -3.95
CA ALA A 220 5.92 -24.51 -2.98
C ALA A 220 4.43 -24.29 -3.34
N GLY A 221 4.16 -23.60 -4.46
CA GLY A 221 2.82 -23.34 -4.98
C GLY A 221 2.51 -21.85 -5.08
N PHE A 222 1.74 -21.50 -6.10
CA PHE A 222 1.32 -20.14 -6.41
C PHE A 222 -0.21 -20.07 -6.51
N GLN A 223 -0.76 -18.98 -6.00
CA GLN A 223 -2.18 -18.64 -6.13
C GLN A 223 -2.31 -17.19 -6.56
N LEU A 224 -3.13 -16.95 -7.58
CA LEU A 224 -3.51 -15.61 -8.02
C LEU A 224 -4.98 -15.38 -7.75
N GLU A 225 -5.28 -14.32 -7.03
CA GLU A 225 -6.62 -13.86 -6.73
C GLU A 225 -6.85 -12.48 -7.34
N THR A 226 -8.05 -12.22 -7.83
CA THR A 226 -8.46 -10.90 -8.29
C THR A 226 -9.46 -10.28 -7.30
N VAL A 227 -9.49 -8.95 -7.26
CA VAL A 227 -10.46 -8.16 -6.49
C VAL A 227 -10.93 -6.95 -7.30
N ASP A 228 -12.22 -6.65 -7.24
CA ASP A 228 -12.83 -5.51 -7.91
C ASP A 228 -12.56 -4.21 -7.12
N ALA A 229 -11.32 -3.71 -7.24
CA ALA A 229 -10.84 -2.57 -6.47
C ALA A 229 -9.72 -1.83 -7.22
N GLY A 230 -9.44 -0.59 -6.81
CA GLY A 230 -8.24 0.16 -7.18
C GLY A 230 -7.01 -0.20 -6.33
N HIS A 231 -5.86 0.39 -6.69
CA HIS A 231 -4.54 0.09 -6.10
C HIS A 231 -4.52 0.20 -4.56
N MET A 232 -5.13 1.26 -4.01
CA MET A 232 -5.21 1.47 -2.56
C MET A 232 -6.51 0.93 -1.96
N ASP A 233 -7.57 0.83 -2.76
CA ASP A 233 -8.91 0.45 -2.31
C ASP A 233 -8.97 -1.03 -1.89
N CYS A 234 -8.08 -1.86 -2.45
CA CYS A 234 -7.98 -3.27 -2.07
C CYS A 234 -7.60 -3.49 -0.60
N LEU A 235 -7.11 -2.47 0.11
CA LEU A 235 -6.82 -2.54 1.55
C LEU A 235 -7.94 -1.98 2.43
N MET A 236 -8.94 -1.34 1.84
CA MET A 236 -9.97 -0.67 2.61
C MET A 236 -11.08 -1.68 2.95
N PRO A 237 -11.60 -1.68 4.20
CA PRO A 237 -12.81 -2.43 4.49
C PRO A 237 -13.91 -1.93 3.56
N GLN A 238 -14.69 -2.84 2.95
CA GLN A 238 -15.87 -2.42 2.20
C GLN A 238 -16.75 -1.64 3.17
N GLN A 239 -16.99 -0.37 2.85
CA GLN A 239 -18.03 0.35 3.52
C GLN A 239 -19.32 -0.34 3.07
N GLU A 240 -20.02 -1.00 3.99
CA GLU A 240 -21.38 -1.44 3.71
C GLU A 240 -22.09 -0.21 3.16
N GLU A 241 -22.58 -0.29 1.92
CA GLU A 241 -23.45 0.74 1.39
C GLU A 241 -24.57 0.89 2.40
N ILE A 242 -24.55 2.00 3.14
CA ILE A 242 -25.64 2.35 4.03
C ILE A 242 -26.80 2.58 3.05
N SER A 243 -27.61 1.54 2.86
CA SER A 243 -28.85 1.62 2.12
C SER A 243 -29.67 2.67 2.82
N ILE A 244 -29.64 3.89 2.27
CA ILE A 244 -30.54 4.94 2.71
C ILE A 244 -31.92 4.39 2.32
N PRO A 245 -32.82 4.12 3.30
CA PRO A 245 -34.12 3.58 2.99
C PRO A 245 -34.79 4.46 1.94
N ALA A 246 -35.27 3.85 0.85
CA ALA A 246 -35.93 4.54 -0.26
C ALA A 246 -37.14 5.37 0.22
N ASP A 247 -37.64 5.08 1.42
CA ASP A 247 -38.85 5.64 2.00
C ASP A 247 -38.60 6.92 2.82
N VAL A 248 -37.38 7.47 2.84
CA VAL A 248 -37.18 8.87 3.26
C VAL A 248 -37.59 9.75 2.08
N GLU A 249 -38.91 9.83 1.86
CA GLU A 249 -39.50 10.88 1.02
C GLU A 249 -38.94 12.22 1.50
N SER A 250 -38.17 12.86 0.63
CA SER A 250 -37.67 14.20 0.88
C SER A 250 -38.88 15.14 0.96
N GLU A 251 -39.36 15.44 2.15
CA GLU A 251 -39.97 16.74 2.41
C GLU A 251 -38.87 17.76 2.15
N SER A 252 -38.80 18.25 0.91
CA SER A 252 -37.97 19.38 0.53
C SER A 252 -38.46 20.59 1.32
N PRO A 253 -37.69 21.13 2.29
CA PRO A 253 -37.97 22.46 2.78
C PRO A 253 -37.51 23.41 1.67
N LEU A 254 -38.46 24.10 1.06
CA LEU A 254 -38.18 25.31 0.29
C LEU A 254 -37.27 26.22 1.14
N LEU A 255 -36.00 26.36 0.76
CA LEU A 255 -35.10 27.32 1.36
C LEU A 255 -34.88 28.51 0.41
N PRO A 256 -34.92 29.75 0.92
CA PRO A 256 -34.65 30.94 0.14
C PRO A 256 -33.14 31.10 -0.13
N GLN A 257 -32.84 31.76 -1.25
CA GLN A 257 -31.47 32.08 -1.66
C GLN A 257 -30.78 33.04 -0.68
N GLY A 258 -29.56 32.69 -0.27
CA GLY A 258 -28.57 33.65 0.27
C GLY A 258 -27.87 33.22 1.56
N GLY A 259 -26.53 33.22 1.54
CA GLY A 259 -25.70 33.36 2.75
C GLY A 259 -24.97 32.12 3.23
N ALA A 260 -23.65 32.25 3.39
CA ALA A 260 -22.75 31.26 3.97
C ALA A 260 -22.77 31.28 5.51
N MET A 261 -22.93 30.11 6.16
CA MET A 261 -22.05 29.57 7.23
C MET A 261 -22.71 28.44 8.07
N ILE A 262 -21.90 27.40 8.31
CA ILE A 262 -21.77 26.50 9.49
C ILE A 262 -23.02 25.82 10.07
N TRP A 263 -23.00 24.47 10.05
CA TRP A 263 -23.54 23.63 11.13
C TRP A 263 -22.58 22.45 11.44
N ILE A 264 -22.03 22.44 12.65
CA ILE A 264 -21.61 21.23 13.39
C ILE A 264 -22.73 20.97 14.40
N ALA A 265 -23.32 19.77 14.36
CA ALA A 265 -23.88 18.99 15.50
C ALA A 265 -25.09 18.15 15.05
N ARG A 266 -24.84 16.93 14.56
CA ARG A 266 -25.71 15.76 14.70
C ARG A 266 -25.01 14.52 14.12
N ALA A 267 -24.09 13.94 14.89
CA ALA A 267 -23.52 12.63 14.55
C ALA A 267 -23.06 11.82 15.77
N LEU A 268 -23.57 12.12 16.98
CA LEU A 268 -23.24 11.34 18.19
C LEU A 268 -24.18 10.14 18.42
N ALA A 269 -25.18 9.93 17.57
CA ALA A 269 -26.03 8.73 17.59
C ALA A 269 -25.68 7.69 16.50
N LYS A 270 -24.75 8.00 15.57
CA LYS A 270 -24.31 7.06 14.51
C LYS A 270 -23.06 6.25 14.88
N VAL A 271 -22.35 6.61 15.95
CA VAL A 271 -21.09 5.97 16.34
C VAL A 271 -21.31 4.60 17.02
N GLN A 272 -22.46 4.35 17.63
CA GLN A 272 -22.77 3.04 18.22
C GLN A 272 -23.35 2.01 17.23
N ALA A 273 -23.95 2.44 16.13
CA ALA A 273 -24.39 1.52 15.07
C ALA A 273 -23.23 1.07 14.15
N LEU A 274 -22.17 1.89 14.04
CA LEU A 274 -20.95 1.56 13.29
C LEU A 274 -20.07 0.49 13.95
N GLN A 275 -20.34 0.11 15.22
CA GLN A 275 -19.60 -0.96 15.90
C GLN A 275 -20.15 -2.37 15.57
N HIS A 276 -21.29 -2.47 14.86
CA HIS A 276 -21.89 -3.76 14.49
C HIS A 276 -21.92 -4.07 12.99
N SER A 277 -21.60 -3.11 12.12
CA SER A 277 -21.38 -3.34 10.69
C SER A 277 -19.90 -3.65 10.45
N LYS A 278 -19.48 -4.92 10.59
CA LYS A 278 -18.15 -5.36 10.18
C LYS A 278 -18.10 -5.35 8.64
N GLY A 279 -17.88 -4.17 8.06
CA GLY A 279 -17.60 -4.01 6.63
C GLY A 279 -16.44 -4.91 6.23
N LYS A 280 -16.71 -5.90 5.37
CA LYS A 280 -15.74 -6.94 5.04
C LYS A 280 -14.96 -6.54 3.80
N CYS A 281 -13.64 -6.43 3.89
CA CYS A 281 -12.82 -6.37 2.68
C CYS A 281 -12.77 -7.77 2.06
N GLU A 282 -13.07 -7.91 0.78
CA GLU A 282 -12.98 -9.20 0.06
C GLU A 282 -11.56 -9.79 0.17
N LEU A 283 -10.53 -8.95 0.06
CA LEU A 283 -9.14 -9.31 0.32
C LEU A 283 -8.97 -9.97 1.69
N PHE A 284 -9.55 -9.37 2.73
CA PHE A 284 -9.40 -9.87 4.10
C PHE A 284 -10.11 -11.20 4.29
N GLU A 285 -11.29 -11.41 3.71
CA GLU A 285 -11.94 -12.72 3.79
C GLU A 285 -11.09 -13.81 3.17
N LYS A 286 -10.47 -13.55 2.01
CA LYS A 286 -9.60 -14.52 1.33
C LYS A 286 -8.37 -14.85 2.18
N ILE A 287 -7.68 -13.83 2.67
CA ILE A 287 -6.50 -13.99 3.55
C ILE A 287 -6.87 -14.71 4.86
N CYS A 288 -7.99 -14.36 5.50
CA CYS A 288 -8.40 -14.96 6.77
C CYS A 288 -8.80 -16.42 6.62
N LYS A 289 -9.49 -16.79 5.53
CA LYS A 289 -9.82 -18.19 5.21
C LYS A 289 -8.56 -19.03 5.04
N ASP A 290 -7.55 -18.47 4.38
CA ASP A 290 -6.26 -19.13 4.18
C ASP A 290 -5.49 -19.29 5.51
N PHE A 291 -5.48 -18.26 6.37
CA PHE A 291 -4.89 -18.37 7.70
C PHE A 291 -5.53 -19.46 8.56
N GLN A 292 -6.86 -19.59 8.52
CA GLN A 292 -7.57 -20.64 9.25
C GLN A 292 -7.17 -22.03 8.78
N GLN A 293 -6.92 -22.23 7.49
CA GLN A 293 -6.41 -23.51 6.98
C GLN A 293 -4.98 -23.80 7.44
N PHE A 294 -4.17 -22.76 7.66
CA PHE A 294 -2.77 -22.93 8.08
C PHE A 294 -2.62 -23.23 9.59
N LEU A 295 -3.58 -22.81 10.41
CA LEU A 295 -3.55 -23.02 11.87
C LEU A 295 -4.06 -24.40 12.32
N HIS A 296 -4.61 -25.20 11.40
CA HIS A 296 -5.16 -26.53 11.66
C HIS A 296 -4.36 -27.64 10.97
#